data_AF-A0A836R7V9-F1
#
_entry.id   AF-A0A836R7V9-F1
#
_cell.length_a   1.000
_cell.length_b   1.000
_cell.length_c   1.000
_cell.angle_alpha   90.00
_cell.angle_beta   90.00
_cell.angle_gamma   90.00
#
_symmetry.space_group_name_H-M   'P 1'
#
loop_
_entity.id
_entity.type
_entity.pdbx_description
1 polymer ?
#
loop_
_entity_poly.entity_id
_entity_poly.type
_entity_poly.pdbx_seq_one_letter_code
_entity_poly.pdbx_strand_id
1 'polypeptide(L)'
;MIHTSAIILAGGRGKRLGYKEKALIPIHGKAIIAHTIEVLEEVVDEIIVSVRDDTQRQLLEEYTRDRIVVKDKYADVGPLAGVLEGLGAASSEYVFVVACDMPFLNTQVVKFLFIEAQGHEGALPVGDDGVYEP
;
A
#
# COMPACT_ATOMS: atom_id res chain seq x y z
N MET A 1 -4.52 -13.47 -17.17
CA MET A 1 -4.18 -13.14 -15.77
C MET A 1 -5.47 -12.68 -15.10
N ILE A 2 -5.63 -12.98 -13.82
CA ILE A 2 -6.72 -12.38 -13.02
C ILE A 2 -6.48 -10.88 -12.92
N HIS A 3 -7.55 -10.10 -12.78
CA HIS A 3 -7.42 -8.68 -12.45
C HIS A 3 -6.89 -8.54 -11.02
N THR A 4 -5.96 -7.62 -10.79
CA THR A 4 -5.25 -7.48 -9.51
C THR A 4 -5.21 -6.03 -9.04
N SER A 5 -5.51 -5.82 -7.76
CA SER A 5 -5.42 -4.51 -7.11
C SER A 5 -4.33 -4.52 -6.04
N ALA A 6 -3.78 -3.34 -5.76
CA ALA A 6 -2.90 -3.12 -4.61
C ALA A 6 -3.40 -1.95 -3.74
N ILE A 7 -3.24 -2.09 -2.42
CA ILE A 7 -3.51 -1.03 -1.44
C ILE A 7 -2.18 -0.57 -0.84
N ILE A 8 -1.87 0.71 -1.02
CA ILE A 8 -0.77 1.38 -0.32
C ILE A 8 -1.34 2.04 0.94
N LEU A 9 -0.92 1.56 2.11
CA LEU A 9 -1.27 2.12 3.41
C LEU A 9 -0.37 3.34 3.69
N ALA A 10 -0.78 4.51 3.18
CA ALA A 10 -0.08 5.79 3.41
C ALA A 10 -0.58 6.56 4.63
N GLY A 11 -1.64 6.06 5.28
CA GLY A 11 -2.20 6.62 6.50
C GLY A 11 -1.27 6.59 7.72
N GLY A 12 -1.79 7.12 8.82
CA GLY A 12 -1.05 7.23 10.08
C GLY A 12 -0.29 8.56 10.24
N ARG A 13 0.13 8.82 11.49
CA ARG A 13 0.66 10.12 11.92
C ARG A 13 2.18 10.21 11.97
N GLY A 14 2.91 9.17 11.56
CA GLY A 14 4.37 9.15 11.66
C GLY A 14 4.92 9.41 13.09
N LYS A 15 4.18 9.05 14.15
CA LYS A 15 4.50 9.40 15.56
C LYS A 15 5.95 9.08 15.95
N ARG A 16 6.43 7.88 15.58
CA ARG A 16 7.80 7.40 15.86
C ARG A 16 8.90 8.15 15.08
N LEU A 17 8.50 8.89 14.05
CA LEU A 17 9.38 9.68 13.18
C LEU A 17 9.17 11.18 13.36
N GLY A 18 8.67 11.61 14.52
CA GLY A 18 8.47 13.02 14.83
C GLY A 18 7.38 13.68 14.01
N TYR A 19 6.29 12.96 13.71
CA TYR A 19 5.11 13.49 12.99
C TYR A 19 5.38 13.96 11.55
N LYS A 20 6.39 13.38 10.90
CA LYS A 20 6.66 13.61 9.47
C LYS A 20 5.71 12.80 8.59
N GLU A 21 5.41 13.35 7.41
CA GLU A 21 4.76 12.61 6.32
C GLU A 21 5.71 11.53 5.80
N LYS A 22 5.54 10.30 6.28
CA LYS A 22 6.42 9.17 5.92
C LYS A 22 6.49 8.94 4.42
N ALA A 23 5.34 8.97 3.76
CA ALA A 23 5.19 8.79 2.32
C ALA A 23 6.06 9.77 1.49
N LEU A 24 6.33 10.96 2.02
CA LEU A 24 7.08 12.03 1.35
C LEU A 24 8.58 12.08 1.72
N ILE A 25 9.06 11.18 2.58
CA ILE A 25 10.48 11.12 2.89
C ILE A 25 11.24 10.81 1.60
N PRO A 26 12.32 11.55 1.27
CA PRO A 26 13.10 11.25 0.10
C PRO A 26 14.04 10.06 0.37
N ILE A 27 14.01 9.07 -0.51
CA ILE A 27 15.01 8.01 -0.65
C ILE A 27 15.61 8.12 -2.04
N HIS A 28 16.93 8.25 -2.13
CA HIS A 28 17.65 8.48 -3.38
C HIS A 28 17.08 9.63 -4.22
N GLY A 29 16.65 10.72 -3.56
CA GLY A 29 16.12 11.92 -4.22
C GLY A 29 14.65 11.86 -4.62
N LYS A 30 13.93 10.78 -4.27
CA LYS A 30 12.53 10.58 -4.65
C LYS A 30 11.68 10.13 -3.45
N ALA A 31 10.45 10.61 -3.36
CA ALA A 31 9.53 10.26 -2.27
C ALA A 31 9.30 8.74 -2.18
N ILE A 32 9.26 8.19 -0.96
CA ILE A 32 9.05 6.75 -0.73
C ILE A 32 7.80 6.23 -1.46
N ILE A 33 6.67 6.94 -1.35
CA ILE A 33 5.42 6.51 -1.99
C ILE A 33 5.55 6.38 -3.51
N ALA A 34 6.37 7.22 -4.14
CA ALA A 34 6.58 7.18 -5.57
C ALA A 34 7.42 5.98 -6.00
N HIS A 35 8.30 5.45 -5.13
CA HIS A 35 9.00 4.18 -5.38
C HIS A 35 8.02 3.01 -5.34
N THR A 36 7.19 2.93 -4.30
CA THR A 36 6.19 1.86 -4.15
C THR A 36 5.19 1.86 -5.30
N ILE A 37 4.73 3.05 -5.72
CA ILE A 37 3.82 3.21 -6.85
C ILE A 37 4.42 2.65 -8.15
N GLU A 38 5.64 3.07 -8.51
CA GLU A 38 6.26 2.61 -9.77
C GLU A 38 6.44 1.10 -9.80
N VAL A 39 6.87 0.49 -8.68
CA VAL A 39 6.97 -0.97 -8.57
C VAL A 39 5.62 -1.65 -8.77
N LEU A 40 4.56 -1.11 -8.19
CA LEU A 40 3.22 -1.68 -8.29
C LEU A 40 2.62 -1.53 -9.69
N GLU A 41 2.88 -0.43 -10.39
CA GLU A 41 2.42 -0.23 -11.77
C GLU A 41 2.94 -1.28 -12.75
N GLU A 42 4.07 -1.93 -12.44
CA GLU A 42 4.61 -3.02 -13.27
C GLU A 42 3.91 -4.36 -13.06
N VAL A 43 3.11 -4.51 -11.99
CA VAL A 43 2.65 -5.82 -11.51
C VAL A 43 1.18 -5.90 -11.11
N VAL A 44 0.48 -4.79 -10.94
CA VAL A 44 -0.97 -4.74 -10.68
C VAL A 44 -1.70 -3.86 -11.68
N ASP A 45 -3.01 -4.11 -11.81
CA ASP A 45 -3.88 -3.38 -12.73
C ASP A 45 -4.51 -2.13 -12.07
N GLU A 46 -4.64 -2.13 -10.74
CA GLU A 46 -5.29 -1.06 -9.97
C GLU A 46 -4.48 -0.73 -8.71
N ILE A 47 -4.27 0.57 -8.45
CA ILE A 47 -3.59 1.05 -7.23
C ILE A 47 -4.55 1.94 -6.44
N ILE A 48 -4.70 1.60 -5.17
CA ILE A 48 -5.50 2.30 -4.19
C ILE A 48 -4.56 2.83 -3.11
N VAL A 49 -4.70 4.10 -2.76
CA VAL A 49 -3.91 4.73 -1.71
C VAL A 49 -4.83 5.09 -0.55
N SER A 50 -4.62 4.47 0.60
CA SER A 50 -5.28 4.85 1.86
C SER A 50 -4.54 6.02 2.49
N VAL A 51 -5.29 7.08 2.80
CA VAL A 51 -4.80 8.28 3.48
C VAL A 51 -5.61 8.55 4.74
N ARG A 52 -5.00 9.22 5.72
CA ARG A 52 -5.65 9.47 7.01
C ARG A 52 -6.73 10.56 6.95
N ASP A 53 -6.54 11.58 6.11
CA ASP A 53 -7.36 12.78 6.05
C ASP A 53 -7.23 13.52 4.71
N ASP A 54 -8.08 14.51 4.49
CA ASP A 54 -8.10 15.28 3.23
C ASP A 54 -6.85 16.17 3.08
N THR A 55 -6.19 16.54 4.18
CA THR A 55 -4.92 17.27 4.14
C THR A 55 -3.80 16.38 3.58
N GLN A 56 -3.70 15.13 4.05
CA GLN A 56 -2.75 14.17 3.52
C GLN A 56 -3.07 13.83 2.05
N ARG A 57 -4.35 13.69 1.71
CA ARG A 57 -4.78 13.51 0.31
C ARG A 57 -4.21 14.61 -0.59
N GLN A 58 -4.33 15.86 -0.17
CA GLN A 58 -3.83 17.00 -0.94
C GLN A 58 -2.29 16.99 -1.03
N LEU A 59 -1.60 16.66 0.07
CA LEU A 59 -0.13 16.56 0.07
C LEU A 59 0.42 15.47 -0.86
N LEU A 60 -0.35 14.40 -1.09
CA LEU A 60 0.04 13.29 -1.95
C LEU A 60 -0.52 13.40 -3.38
N GLU A 61 -1.28 14.45 -3.70
CA GLU A 61 -2.01 14.57 -4.97
C GLU A 61 -1.12 14.43 -6.20
N GLU A 62 0.11 14.95 -6.16
CA GLU A 62 1.07 14.83 -7.26
C GLU A 62 1.44 13.36 -7.58
N TYR A 63 1.36 12.48 -6.58
CA TYR A 63 1.65 11.05 -6.69
C TYR A 63 0.39 10.21 -6.84
N THR A 64 -0.82 10.74 -6.68
CA THR A 64 -2.04 9.92 -6.64
C THR A 64 -3.13 10.36 -7.61
N ARG A 65 -2.86 11.33 -8.49
CA ARG A 65 -3.85 11.93 -9.39
C ARG A 65 -4.63 10.91 -10.23
N ASP A 66 -3.94 9.90 -10.75
CA ASP A 66 -4.52 8.89 -11.64
C ASP A 66 -4.85 7.58 -10.90
N ARG A 67 -5.00 7.64 -9.57
CA ARG A 67 -5.18 6.49 -8.68
C ARG A 67 -6.39 6.67 -7.79
N ILE A 68 -6.93 5.57 -7.28
CA ILE A 68 -8.02 5.62 -6.31
C ILE A 68 -7.44 6.05 -4.97
N VAL A 69 -8.02 7.07 -4.33
CA VAL A 69 -7.62 7.52 -3.00
C VAL A 69 -8.79 7.36 -2.04
N VAL A 70 -8.59 6.53 -1.01
CA VAL A 70 -9.57 6.28 0.05
C VAL A 70 -9.11 6.93 1.34
N LYS A 71 -10.06 7.36 2.16
CA LYS A 71 -9.78 7.98 3.45
C LYS A 71 -10.16 7.04 4.58
N ASP A 72 -9.25 6.88 5.54
CA ASP A 72 -9.50 6.10 6.75
C ASP A 72 -10.70 6.69 7.52
N LYS A 73 -11.77 5.91 7.67
CA LYS A 73 -12.95 6.32 8.44
C LYS A 73 -12.72 6.30 9.95
N TYR A 74 -11.85 5.41 10.41
CA TYR A 74 -11.53 5.21 11.82
C TYR A 74 -10.12 5.72 12.11
N ALA A 75 -10.01 6.83 12.83
CA ALA A 75 -8.72 7.39 13.20
C ALA A 75 -8.02 6.57 14.30
N ASP A 76 -6.69 6.45 14.20
CA ASP A 76 -5.81 5.86 15.22
C ASP A 76 -6.12 4.39 15.60
N VAL A 77 -6.82 3.62 14.75
CA VAL A 77 -7.07 2.16 14.96
C VAL A 77 -6.05 1.25 14.28
N GLY A 78 -4.96 1.81 13.76
CA GLY A 78 -3.90 1.07 13.07
C GLY A 78 -4.20 0.84 11.57
N PRO A 79 -3.42 -0.03 10.91
CA PRO A 79 -3.46 -0.21 9.45
C PRO A 79 -4.79 -0.79 8.93
N LEU A 80 -5.57 -1.46 9.79
CA LEU A 80 -6.83 -2.09 9.42
C LEU A 80 -7.89 -1.09 8.92
N ALA A 81 -7.84 0.18 9.33
CA ALA A 81 -8.73 1.20 8.77
C ALA A 81 -8.48 1.39 7.27
N GLY A 82 -7.21 1.47 6.87
CA GLY A 82 -6.82 1.60 5.47
C GLY A 82 -7.11 0.35 4.67
N VAL A 83 -6.92 -0.83 5.26
CA VAL A 83 -7.30 -2.11 4.62
C VAL A 83 -8.81 -2.17 4.38
N LEU A 84 -9.63 -1.82 5.37
CA LEU A 84 -11.09 -1.84 5.24
C LEU A 84 -11.58 -0.94 4.09
N GLU A 85 -11.14 0.32 4.08
CA GLU A 85 -11.57 1.28 3.07
C GLU A 85 -10.97 0.96 1.69
N GLY A 86 -9.74 0.43 1.65
CA GLY A 86 -9.09 0.00 0.43
C GLY A 86 -9.77 -1.21 -0.21
N LEU A 87 -10.09 -2.24 0.58
CA LEU A 87 -10.82 -3.42 0.10
C LEU A 87 -12.23 -3.05 -0.39
N GLY A 88 -12.89 -2.08 0.24
CA GLY A 88 -14.19 -1.58 -0.21
C GLY A 88 -14.16 -0.84 -1.55
N ALA A 89 -12.99 -0.36 -1.97
CA ALA A 89 -12.79 0.33 -3.25
C ALA A 89 -12.17 -0.56 -4.33
N ALA A 90 -11.58 -1.70 -3.95
CA ALA A 90 -10.91 -2.60 -4.88
C ALA A 90 -11.90 -3.32 -5.79
N SER A 91 -11.49 -3.51 -7.05
CA SER A 91 -12.28 -4.20 -8.06
C SER A 91 -11.83 -5.65 -8.31
N SER A 92 -10.72 -6.10 -7.70
CA SER A 92 -10.19 -7.46 -7.80
C SER A 92 -10.62 -8.40 -6.67
N GLU A 93 -10.54 -9.71 -6.93
CA GLU A 93 -10.77 -10.76 -5.91
C GLU A 93 -9.62 -10.83 -4.89
N TYR A 94 -8.38 -10.77 -5.38
CA TYR A 94 -7.18 -10.73 -4.55
C TYR A 94 -6.57 -9.33 -4.58
N VAL A 95 -6.18 -8.84 -3.40
CA VAL A 95 -5.60 -7.50 -3.23
C VAL A 95 -4.27 -7.61 -2.49
N PHE A 96 -3.22 -7.05 -3.06
CA PHE A 96 -1.92 -6.95 -2.39
C PHE A 96 -1.90 -5.72 -1.46
N VAL A 97 -1.57 -5.91 -0.19
CA VAL A 97 -1.52 -4.81 0.79
C VAL A 97 -0.07 -4.50 1.13
N VAL A 98 0.32 -3.22 1.13
CA VAL A 98 1.68 -2.79 1.44
C VAL A 98 1.71 -1.51 2.26
N ALA A 99 2.66 -1.42 3.19
CA ALA A 99 2.92 -0.19 3.92
C ALA A 99 3.66 0.84 3.04
N CYS A 100 3.36 2.13 3.22
CA CYS A 100 4.04 3.19 2.47
C CYS A 100 5.51 3.39 2.82
N ASP A 101 6.08 2.68 3.80
CA ASP A 101 7.50 2.75 4.17
C ASP A 101 8.31 1.53 3.70
N MET A 102 7.83 0.81 2.69
CA MET A 102 8.50 -0.31 2.02
C MET A 102 9.02 0.08 0.60
N PRO A 103 10.09 0.89 0.48
CA PRO A 103 10.60 1.41 -0.80
C PRO A 103 11.26 0.36 -1.69
N PHE A 104 11.64 -0.79 -1.14
CA PHE A 104 12.40 -1.84 -1.85
C PHE A 104 11.52 -3.04 -2.20
N LEU A 105 10.22 -2.80 -2.42
CA LEU A 105 9.27 -3.82 -2.80
C LEU A 105 9.75 -4.55 -4.06
N ASN A 106 9.68 -5.88 -4.06
CA ASN A 106 10.13 -6.71 -5.16
C ASN A 106 8.93 -7.21 -5.96
N THR A 107 8.90 -6.87 -7.25
CA THR A 107 7.86 -7.28 -8.20
C THR A 107 7.64 -8.79 -8.25
N GLN A 108 8.69 -9.59 -8.08
CA GLN A 108 8.60 -11.05 -8.07
C GLN A 108 7.89 -11.59 -6.84
N VAL A 109 8.08 -10.94 -5.67
CA VAL A 109 7.37 -11.33 -4.44
C VAL A 109 5.89 -11.04 -4.57
N VAL A 110 5.51 -9.87 -5.11
CA VAL A 110 4.11 -9.50 -5.35
C VAL A 110 3.44 -10.52 -6.28
N LYS A 111 4.07 -10.84 -7.42
CA LYS A 111 3.56 -11.84 -8.37
C LYS A 111 3.44 -13.23 -7.74
N PHE A 112 4.44 -13.63 -6.97
CA PHE A 112 4.44 -14.92 -6.26
C PHE A 112 3.26 -15.01 -5.29
N LEU A 113 3.00 -13.97 -4.49
CA LEU A 113 1.88 -13.96 -3.56
C LEU A 113 0.52 -14.04 -4.27
N PHE A 114 0.35 -13.38 -5.41
CA PHE A 114 -0.89 -13.54 -6.20
C PHE A 114 -1.09 -14.95 -6.75
N ILE A 115 -0.01 -15.66 -7.07
CA ILE A 115 -0.08 -17.06 -7.51
C ILE A 115 -0.46 -17.96 -6.33
N GLU A 116 0.24 -17.83 -5.21
CA GLU A 116 0.01 -18.66 -4.02
C GLU A 116 -1.32 -18.40 -3.33
N ALA A 117 -1.88 -17.18 -3.46
CA ALA A 117 -3.18 -16.86 -2.88
C ALA A 117 -4.35 -17.58 -3.59
N GLN A 118 -4.19 -18.01 -4.85
CA GLN A 118 -5.29 -18.59 -5.64
C GLN A 118 -5.82 -19.87 -5.01
N GLY A 119 -7.14 -19.91 -4.78
CA GLY A 119 -7.80 -21.04 -4.12
C GLY A 119 -7.71 -21.03 -2.60
N HIS A 120 -7.16 -19.97 -2.02
CA HIS A 120 -7.06 -19.73 -0.57
C HIS A 120 -7.69 -18.38 -0.20
N GLU A 121 -7.88 -18.12 1.10
CA GLU A 121 -8.33 -16.80 1.57
C GLU A 121 -7.26 -15.70 1.42
N GLY A 122 -5.99 -16.07 1.23
CA GLY A 122 -4.88 -15.15 1.03
C GLY A 122 -3.52 -15.84 1.17
N ALA A 123 -2.45 -15.07 0.98
CA ALA A 123 -1.07 -15.50 1.17
C ALA A 123 -0.29 -14.46 1.96
N LEU A 124 0.63 -14.90 2.82
CA LEU A 124 1.57 -14.04 3.53
C LEU A 124 3.01 -14.48 3.21
N PRO A 125 3.91 -13.54 2.90
CA PRO A 125 5.32 -13.88 2.78
C PRO A 125 5.93 -14.12 4.15
N VAL A 126 6.89 -15.04 4.21
CA VAL A 126 7.69 -15.33 5.40
C VAL A 126 9.13 -15.00 5.09
N GLY A 127 9.75 -14.17 5.93
CA GLY A 127 11.16 -13.84 5.82
C GLY A 127 12.06 -15.06 6.10
N ASP A 128 13.33 -14.96 5.69
CA ASP A 128 14.33 -16.02 5.96
C ASP A 128 14.55 -16.24 7.48
N ASP A 129 14.20 -15.26 8.29
CA ASP A 129 14.21 -15.31 9.76
C ASP A 129 12.97 -16.01 10.36
N GLY A 130 12.03 -16.45 9.52
CA GLY A 130 10.77 -17.09 9.92
C GLY A 130 9.71 -16.11 10.39
N VAL A 131 9.92 -14.80 10.24
CA VAL A 131 8.95 -13.77 10.62
C VAL A 131 7.96 -13.57 9.48
N TYR A 132 6.66 -13.58 9.82
CA TYR A 132 5.60 -13.22 8.89
C TYR A 132 5.58 -11.70 8.71
N GLU A 133 5.60 -11.25 7.45
CA GLU A 133 5.29 -9.86 7.14
C GLU A 133 3.75 -9.72 7.05
N PRO A 134 3.15 -8.83 7.86
CA PRO A 134 1.69 -8.68 7.95
C PRO A 134 1.07 -7.86 6.81
#